data_AF-A0A367FPP1-F1
#
_entry.id   AF-A0A367FPP1-F1
#
_cell.length_a   1.000
_cell.length_b   1.000
_cell.length_c   1.000
_cell.angle_alpha   90.00
_cell.angle_beta   90.00
_cell.angle_gamma   90.00
#
_symmetry.space_group_name_H-M   'P 1'
#
loop_
_entity.id
_entity.type
_entity.pdbx_description
1 polymer ?
#
loop_
_entity_poly.entity_id
_entity_poly.type
_entity_poly.pdbx_seq_one_letter_code
_entity_poly.pdbx_strand_id
1 'polypeptide(L)'
;MIGLGLGLAAAGVCTAAVVLSGSAGDSPPVPSTCPQRWGSGDIGGWVPAAADIEGVEESLVPGSPVRALICAYPGDNTRPGGERLAGSRTLTDQTAAMARDLAYLPVATPDVGRMCTQMGGAMTNYLIRFAYPDGRALWVGSAEEVNHCVRTTNGTATSNSYAGPALTTAYKHGVWRPVPPDDPCRGPGDRRGQDKLMVPGRPGRVTVCREAAYVRPPYRKRHGRDVARSLARTLNSLDTVTSQNSCQGTGDAEERSIRLIFDYPEGPPAAVSITMNCVPAIDNGLLQAALNDDVRDQILPLAPS
;
A
#
# COMPACT_ATOMS: atom_id res chain seq x y z
N MET A 1 33.07 -11.31 -87.28
CA MET A 1 31.92 -10.39 -87.14
C MET A 1 30.93 -11.03 -86.17
N ILE A 2 30.69 -10.34 -85.05
CA ILE A 2 29.58 -10.49 -84.09
C ILE A 2 29.47 -11.85 -83.37
N GLY A 3 29.92 -11.84 -82.11
CA GLY A 3 29.51 -12.79 -81.07
C GLY A 3 28.40 -12.20 -80.19
N LEU A 4 27.50 -13.06 -79.71
CA LEU A 4 26.48 -12.85 -78.67
C LEU A 4 25.81 -14.24 -78.47
N GLY A 5 25.50 -14.75 -77.28
CA GLY A 5 25.50 -14.13 -75.96
C GLY A 5 25.45 -15.17 -74.84
N LEU A 6 25.70 -14.64 -73.64
CA LEU A 6 25.66 -15.27 -72.34
C LEU A 6 24.25 -15.76 -71.98
N GLY A 7 24.18 -16.93 -71.32
CA GLY A 7 23.06 -17.33 -70.46
C GLY A 7 23.60 -17.69 -69.08
N LEU A 8 23.53 -16.75 -68.14
CA LEU A 8 23.82 -16.95 -66.72
C LEU A 8 22.58 -17.48 -66.02
N ALA A 9 22.64 -18.71 -65.49
CA ALA A 9 21.63 -19.26 -64.61
C ALA A 9 21.91 -18.81 -63.16
N ALA A 10 20.98 -18.05 -62.57
CA ALA A 10 21.03 -17.66 -61.17
C ALA A 10 20.40 -18.76 -60.29
N ALA A 11 21.23 -19.39 -59.45
CA ALA A 11 20.78 -20.29 -58.40
C ALA A 11 20.34 -19.47 -57.18
N GLY A 12 19.04 -19.37 -56.93
CA GLY A 12 18.48 -18.78 -55.72
C GLY A 12 18.57 -19.77 -54.55
N VAL A 13 19.47 -19.48 -53.60
CA VAL A 13 19.55 -20.19 -52.32
C VAL A 13 18.42 -19.70 -51.42
N CYS A 14 17.44 -20.56 -51.14
CA CYS A 14 16.42 -20.30 -50.11
C CYS A 14 17.05 -20.47 -48.72
N THR A 15 17.35 -19.36 -48.05
CA THR A 15 17.65 -19.33 -46.62
C THR A 15 16.35 -19.54 -45.84
N ALA A 16 16.18 -20.73 -45.27
CA ALA A 16 15.15 -20.98 -44.27
C ALA A 16 15.47 -20.16 -43.02
N ALA A 17 14.68 -19.11 -42.77
CA ALA A 17 14.71 -18.40 -41.51
C ALA A 17 14.14 -19.33 -40.42
N VAL A 18 15.02 -19.90 -39.60
CA VAL A 18 14.63 -20.56 -38.36
C VAL A 18 14.11 -19.46 -37.44
N VAL A 19 12.78 -19.35 -37.33
CA VAL A 19 12.13 -18.58 -36.27
C VAL A 19 12.42 -19.32 -34.97
N LEU A 20 13.48 -18.90 -34.29
CA LEU A 20 13.70 -19.22 -32.89
C LEU A 20 12.50 -18.66 -32.13
N SER A 21 11.54 -19.53 -31.83
CA SER A 21 10.51 -19.25 -30.83
C SER A 21 11.25 -19.03 -29.52
N GLY A 22 11.50 -17.77 -29.19
CA GLY A 22 12.00 -17.39 -27.88
C GLY A 22 10.94 -17.77 -26.86
N SER A 23 11.19 -18.84 -26.13
CA SER A 23 10.47 -19.14 -24.89
C SER A 23 10.45 -17.87 -24.05
N ALA A 24 9.27 -17.39 -23.68
CA ALA A 24 9.11 -16.32 -22.72
C ALA A 24 10.01 -16.64 -21.51
N GLY A 25 10.99 -15.77 -21.27
CA GLY A 25 12.04 -16.03 -20.29
C GLY A 25 11.43 -16.18 -18.90
N ASP A 26 11.65 -17.33 -18.28
CA ASP A 26 11.42 -17.51 -16.86
C ASP A 26 12.15 -16.39 -16.10
N SER A 27 11.40 -15.63 -15.32
CA SER A 27 11.99 -14.64 -14.43
C SER A 27 12.97 -15.35 -13.48
N PRO A 28 14.16 -14.79 -13.21
CA PRO A 28 15.13 -15.44 -12.34
C PRO A 28 14.50 -15.78 -10.99
N PRO A 29 14.74 -17.00 -10.44
CA PRO A 29 14.12 -17.41 -9.19
C PRO A 29 14.51 -16.46 -8.06
N VAL A 30 13.52 -16.06 -7.28
CA VAL A 30 13.70 -15.15 -6.14
C VAL A 30 14.68 -15.75 -5.12
N PRO A 31 15.85 -15.12 -4.87
CA PRO A 31 16.89 -15.67 -4.01
C PRO A 31 16.36 -16.09 -2.64
N SER A 32 16.79 -17.24 -2.13
CA SER A 32 16.35 -17.78 -0.84
C SER A 32 17.05 -17.14 0.37
N THR A 33 18.06 -16.30 0.13
CA THR A 33 18.90 -15.66 1.15
C THR A 33 18.83 -14.15 1.05
N CYS A 34 19.10 -13.48 2.16
CA CYS A 34 19.22 -12.02 2.19
C CYS A 34 20.39 -11.54 1.32
N PRO A 35 20.18 -10.55 0.45
CA PRO A 35 21.26 -9.81 -0.17
C PRO A 35 22.23 -9.26 0.87
N GLN A 36 23.53 -9.25 0.59
CA GLN A 36 24.53 -8.76 1.54
C GLN A 36 24.52 -7.22 1.68
N ARG A 37 23.93 -6.53 0.69
CA ARG A 37 23.76 -5.08 0.66
C ARG A 37 22.38 -4.70 0.17
N TRP A 38 21.89 -3.56 0.64
CA TRP A 38 20.72 -2.91 0.07
C TRP A 38 21.04 -2.43 -1.35
N GLY A 39 20.15 -2.77 -2.29
CA GLY A 39 20.39 -2.65 -3.73
C GLY A 39 19.95 -1.34 -4.38
N SER A 40 19.32 -0.43 -3.63
CA SER A 40 18.73 0.80 -4.18
C SER A 40 19.21 2.05 -3.48
N GLY A 41 19.16 3.19 -4.18
CA GLY A 41 19.28 4.52 -3.58
C GLY A 41 18.00 5.01 -2.91
N ASP A 42 16.91 4.23 -2.94
CA ASP A 42 15.64 4.59 -2.31
C ASP A 42 15.47 3.92 -0.95
N ILE A 43 14.65 4.54 -0.10
CA ILE A 43 14.28 4.03 1.22
C ILE A 43 13.13 3.04 1.08
N GLY A 44 13.34 1.79 1.48
CA GLY A 44 12.35 0.72 1.54
C GLY A 44 11.70 0.31 0.21
N GLY A 45 11.79 1.12 -0.83
CA GLY A 45 11.02 1.01 -2.07
C GLY A 45 11.62 0.08 -3.13
N TRP A 46 12.63 -0.73 -2.81
CA TRP A 46 13.27 -1.56 -3.82
C TRP A 46 13.13 -3.06 -3.55
N VAL A 47 12.49 -3.73 -4.51
CA VAL A 47 12.47 -5.17 -4.71
C VAL A 47 12.26 -5.49 -6.19
N PRO A 48 12.69 -6.67 -6.67
CA PRO A 48 12.29 -7.16 -8.00
C PRO A 48 10.77 -7.27 -8.12
N ALA A 49 10.23 -7.02 -9.31
CA ALA A 49 8.80 -7.18 -9.59
C ALA A 49 8.36 -8.65 -9.37
N ALA A 50 7.23 -8.84 -8.72
CA ALA A 50 6.67 -10.16 -8.38
C ALA A 50 5.77 -10.75 -9.49
N ALA A 51 6.13 -10.55 -10.76
CA ALA A 51 5.24 -10.75 -11.91
C ALA A 51 4.69 -12.18 -12.12
N ASP A 52 5.26 -13.19 -11.47
CA ASP A 52 4.94 -14.61 -11.62
C ASP A 52 3.91 -15.14 -10.58
N ILE A 53 3.38 -14.26 -9.73
CA ILE A 53 2.40 -14.62 -8.71
C ILE A 53 1.06 -13.94 -9.01
N GLU A 54 -0.02 -14.72 -9.00
CA GLU A 54 -1.37 -14.20 -9.23
C GLU A 54 -1.80 -13.26 -8.09
N GLY A 55 -2.36 -12.10 -8.44
CA GLY A 55 -2.87 -11.14 -7.47
C GLY A 55 -1.84 -10.12 -6.95
N VAL A 56 -0.63 -10.07 -7.52
CA VAL A 56 0.44 -9.15 -7.06
C VAL A 56 0.22 -7.69 -7.41
N GLU A 57 -0.67 -7.39 -8.36
CA GLU A 57 -1.07 -6.02 -8.70
C GLU A 57 -2.09 -5.48 -7.68
N GLU A 58 -2.90 -6.35 -7.09
CA GLU A 58 -3.98 -6.00 -6.16
C GLU A 58 -3.61 -6.20 -4.69
N SER A 59 -2.46 -6.81 -4.41
CA SER A 59 -2.02 -7.11 -3.05
C SER A 59 -0.49 -7.16 -2.94
N LEU A 60 0.04 -6.62 -1.83
CA LEU A 60 1.47 -6.74 -1.54
C LEU A 60 1.91 -8.19 -1.32
N VAL A 61 1.04 -9.02 -0.73
CA VAL A 61 1.31 -10.43 -0.42
C VAL A 61 0.07 -11.27 -0.74
N PRO A 62 -0.17 -11.62 -2.01
CA PRO A 62 -1.30 -12.48 -2.38
C PRO A 62 -1.14 -13.91 -1.85
N GLY A 63 -2.25 -14.65 -1.78
CA GLY A 63 -2.23 -16.08 -1.44
C GLY A 63 -1.90 -16.39 0.03
N SER A 64 -1.20 -17.50 0.27
CA SER A 64 -0.91 -18.03 1.61
C SER A 64 0.53 -18.54 1.70
N PRO A 65 1.51 -17.65 1.92
CA PRO A 65 2.89 -18.07 2.08
C PRO A 65 3.09 -18.85 3.38
N VAL A 66 4.06 -19.76 3.38
CA VAL A 66 4.38 -20.67 4.49
C VAL A 66 5.63 -20.27 5.28
N ARG A 67 6.40 -19.31 4.76
CA ARG A 67 7.59 -18.79 5.42
C ARG A 67 7.82 -17.33 5.06
N ALA A 68 8.24 -16.52 6.05
CA ALA A 68 8.72 -15.16 5.83
C ALA A 68 10.17 -15.03 6.30
N LEU A 69 11.08 -14.56 5.45
CA LEU A 69 12.45 -14.20 5.81
C LEU A 69 12.61 -12.69 5.78
N ILE A 70 12.89 -12.08 6.93
CA ILE A 70 13.13 -10.65 7.08
C ILE A 70 14.63 -10.39 7.08
N CYS A 71 15.08 -9.43 6.28
CA CYS A 71 16.45 -8.96 6.18
C CYS A 71 16.49 -7.49 6.58
N ALA A 72 17.42 -7.10 7.47
CA ALA A 72 17.51 -5.75 7.99
C ALA A 72 18.81 -5.05 7.57
N TYR A 73 18.68 -3.81 7.10
CA TYR A 73 19.76 -2.98 6.59
C TYR A 73 19.70 -1.59 7.27
N PRO A 74 20.30 -1.43 8.46
CA PRO A 74 20.31 -0.16 9.16
C PRO A 74 21.16 0.87 8.42
N GLY A 75 20.72 2.12 8.43
CA GLY A 75 21.34 3.22 7.69
C GLY A 75 20.87 4.59 8.17
N ASP A 76 21.01 5.58 7.30
CA ASP A 76 20.61 6.97 7.52
C ASP A 76 19.83 7.50 6.31
N ASN A 77 18.64 8.04 6.53
CA ASN A 77 17.71 8.41 5.45
C ASN A 77 18.17 9.61 4.61
N THR A 78 19.24 10.29 5.01
CA THR A 78 19.86 11.35 4.21
C THR A 78 20.85 10.82 3.18
N ARG A 79 21.29 9.56 3.32
CA ARG A 79 22.24 8.89 2.42
C ARG A 79 21.83 7.43 2.20
N PRO A 80 20.64 7.18 1.64
CA PRO A 80 20.20 5.82 1.32
C PRO A 80 21.12 5.17 0.30
N GLY A 81 21.34 3.86 0.45
CA GLY A 81 22.02 3.03 -0.53
C GLY A 81 23.26 2.31 -0.03
N GLY A 82 23.35 1.02 -0.40
CA GLY A 82 24.52 0.19 -0.13
C GLY A 82 24.70 -0.23 1.32
N GLU A 83 23.69 0.00 2.18
CA GLU A 83 23.64 -0.43 3.56
C GLU A 83 23.94 -1.93 3.66
N ARG A 84 24.73 -2.31 4.66
CA ARG A 84 25.13 -3.71 4.85
C ARG A 84 24.04 -4.47 5.58
N LEU A 85 23.88 -5.75 5.23
CA LEU A 85 23.03 -6.67 5.99
C LEU A 85 23.52 -6.73 7.44
N ALA A 86 22.66 -6.31 8.38
CA ALA A 86 22.94 -6.44 9.81
C ALA A 86 22.54 -7.82 10.35
N GLY A 87 21.52 -8.42 9.75
CA GLY A 87 21.09 -9.78 10.06
C GLY A 87 19.75 -10.10 9.44
N SER A 88 19.29 -11.31 9.72
CA SER A 88 18.01 -11.81 9.23
C SER A 88 17.23 -12.56 10.29
N ARG A 89 15.93 -12.69 10.07
CA ARG A 89 15.04 -13.51 10.90
C ARG A 89 14.01 -14.20 10.05
N THR A 90 13.85 -15.51 10.27
CA THR A 90 12.76 -16.27 9.67
C THR A 90 11.60 -16.36 10.63
N LEU A 91 10.40 -16.09 10.13
CA LEU A 91 9.13 -16.38 10.78
C LEU A 91 8.50 -17.58 10.07
N THR A 92 8.00 -18.54 10.85
CA THR A 92 7.15 -19.63 10.37
C THR A 92 5.74 -19.46 10.96
N ASP A 93 5.67 -19.34 12.28
CA ASP A 93 4.40 -19.35 13.02
C ASP A 93 3.68 -17.99 12.97
N GLN A 94 4.32 -16.98 12.38
CA GLN A 94 3.79 -15.62 12.22
C GLN A 94 3.63 -15.22 10.75
N THR A 95 4.03 -16.09 9.80
CA THR A 95 3.98 -15.77 8.37
C THR A 95 2.57 -15.48 7.91
N ALA A 96 1.60 -16.32 8.26
CA ALA A 96 0.21 -16.13 7.83
C ALA A 96 -0.38 -14.81 8.36
N ALA A 97 -0.09 -14.45 9.62
CA ALA A 97 -0.54 -13.19 10.20
C ALA A 97 0.09 -11.99 9.49
N MET A 98 1.41 -12.03 9.27
CA MET A 98 2.14 -10.97 8.57
C MET A 98 1.67 -10.80 7.13
N ALA A 99 1.57 -11.89 6.39
CA ALA A 99 1.10 -11.89 5.00
C ALA A 99 -0.32 -11.32 4.91
N ARG A 100 -1.24 -11.79 5.78
CA ARG A 100 -2.61 -11.29 5.82
C ARG A 100 -2.67 -9.79 6.07
N ASP A 101 -1.94 -9.30 7.06
CA ASP A 101 -2.02 -7.87 7.43
C ASP A 101 -1.41 -6.98 6.33
N LEU A 102 -0.31 -7.39 5.71
CA LEU A 102 0.25 -6.70 4.53
C LEU A 102 -0.67 -6.79 3.30
N ALA A 103 -1.36 -7.91 3.12
CA ALA A 103 -2.32 -8.10 2.03
C ALA A 103 -3.55 -7.22 2.16
N TYR A 104 -3.86 -6.73 3.36
CA TYR A 104 -4.93 -5.78 3.63
C TYR A 104 -4.53 -4.32 3.44
N LEU A 105 -3.24 -4.02 3.26
CA LEU A 105 -2.84 -2.65 2.99
C LEU A 105 -3.40 -2.20 1.63
N PRO A 106 -3.83 -0.94 1.52
CA PRO A 106 -4.35 -0.42 0.28
C PRO A 106 -3.22 -0.30 -0.74
N VAL A 107 -3.49 -0.72 -1.98
CA VAL A 107 -2.59 -0.48 -3.10
C VAL A 107 -2.83 0.95 -3.56
N ALA A 108 -1.80 1.78 -3.46
CA ALA A 108 -1.82 3.17 -3.89
C ALA A 108 -1.66 3.26 -5.40
N THR A 109 -2.35 4.20 -6.02
CA THR A 109 -2.04 4.64 -7.38
C THR A 109 -0.82 5.57 -7.38
N PRO A 110 -0.02 5.63 -8.46
CA PRO A 110 1.21 6.41 -8.51
C PRO A 110 1.04 7.90 -8.15
N ASP A 111 -0.15 8.46 -8.42
CA ASP A 111 -0.43 9.89 -8.31
C ASP A 111 -0.76 10.36 -6.88
N VAL A 112 -0.97 9.44 -5.93
CA VAL A 112 -1.22 9.81 -4.54
C VAL A 112 0.11 10.07 -3.82
N GLY A 113 0.58 11.31 -3.95
CA GLY A 113 1.72 11.82 -3.19
C GLY A 113 1.36 11.98 -1.70
N ARG A 114 2.24 11.51 -0.81
CA ARG A 114 2.16 11.81 0.62
C ARG A 114 3.13 12.96 0.91
N MET A 115 2.64 14.03 1.54
CA MET A 115 3.54 15.08 2.01
C MET A 115 4.35 14.55 3.18
N CYS A 116 5.67 14.57 3.02
CA CYS A 116 6.62 14.09 3.99
C CYS A 116 7.61 15.19 4.32
N THR A 117 7.82 15.44 5.61
CA THR A 117 8.85 16.37 6.06
C THR A 117 10.23 15.83 5.68
N GLN A 118 11.18 16.71 5.40
CA GLN A 118 12.57 16.31 5.12
C GLN A 118 13.36 16.12 6.44
N MET A 119 12.86 15.32 7.39
CA MET A 119 13.64 15.06 8.62
C MET A 119 14.69 13.99 8.35
N GLY A 120 15.95 14.37 8.54
CA GLY A 120 17.09 13.45 8.52
C GLY A 120 17.17 12.63 9.81
N GLY A 121 17.56 11.35 9.71
CA GLY A 121 17.72 10.49 10.87
C GLY A 121 18.00 9.03 10.54
N ALA A 122 18.08 8.24 11.61
CA ALA A 122 18.28 6.80 11.52
C ALA A 122 17.14 6.13 10.75
N MET A 123 17.50 5.15 9.94
CA MET A 123 16.55 4.32 9.20
C MET A 123 16.93 2.84 9.33
N THR A 124 16.01 1.96 9.01
CA THR A 124 16.33 0.56 8.69
C THR A 124 15.49 0.12 7.50
N ASN A 125 16.14 -0.17 6.37
CA ASN A 125 15.49 -0.80 5.23
C ASN A 125 15.24 -2.29 5.56
N TYR A 126 14.09 -2.79 5.13
CA TYR A 126 13.69 -4.18 5.29
C TYR A 126 13.36 -4.81 3.94
N LEU A 127 13.91 -6.01 3.71
CA LEU A 127 13.44 -6.92 2.67
C LEU A 127 12.76 -8.12 3.33
N ILE A 128 11.56 -8.46 2.88
CA ILE A 128 10.79 -9.59 3.39
C ILE A 128 10.51 -10.55 2.25
N ARG A 129 11.10 -11.74 2.29
CA ARG A 129 10.79 -12.81 1.34
C ARG A 129 9.64 -13.64 1.86
N PHE A 130 8.56 -13.73 1.09
CA PHE A 130 7.48 -14.68 1.32
C PHE A 130 7.67 -15.89 0.41
N ALA A 131 7.78 -17.09 0.99
CA ALA A 131 7.87 -18.35 0.26
C ALA A 131 6.52 -19.08 0.28
N TYR A 132 6.13 -19.64 -0.86
CA TYR A 132 4.87 -20.36 -1.06
C TYR A 132 5.08 -21.89 -1.08
N PRO A 133 4.02 -22.69 -0.83
CA PRO A 133 4.11 -24.15 -0.84
C PRO A 133 4.61 -24.74 -2.17
N ASP A 134 4.33 -24.07 -3.29
CA ASP A 134 4.68 -24.48 -4.64
C ASP A 134 6.12 -24.13 -5.04
N GLY A 135 6.92 -23.57 -4.11
CA GLY A 135 8.30 -23.17 -4.34
C GLY A 135 8.48 -21.75 -4.86
N ARG A 136 7.40 -21.06 -5.26
CA ARG A 136 7.46 -19.64 -5.64
C ARG A 136 7.78 -18.76 -4.43
N ALA A 137 8.23 -17.54 -4.71
CA ALA A 137 8.44 -16.54 -3.68
C ALA A 137 8.37 -15.13 -4.26
N LEU A 138 8.10 -14.15 -3.39
CA LEU A 138 8.24 -12.73 -3.70
C LEU A 138 9.02 -12.02 -2.62
N TRP A 139 9.54 -10.84 -2.96
CA TRP A 139 10.07 -9.89 -2.00
C TRP A 139 9.06 -8.76 -1.76
N VAL A 140 8.97 -8.31 -0.51
CA VAL A 140 8.35 -7.04 -0.13
C VAL A 140 9.45 -6.15 0.45
N GLY A 141 9.53 -4.90 -0.01
CA GLY A 141 10.40 -3.86 0.50
C GLY A 141 9.61 -2.88 1.37
N SER A 142 10.21 -2.41 2.45
CA SER A 142 9.73 -1.29 3.28
C SER A 142 10.87 -0.76 4.15
N ALA A 143 10.61 0.21 5.02
CA ALA A 143 11.57 0.66 6.03
C ALA A 143 10.90 1.21 7.29
N GLU A 144 11.69 1.28 8.37
CA GLU A 144 11.44 2.14 9.52
C GLU A 144 12.29 3.40 9.38
N GLU A 145 11.70 4.58 9.47
CA GLU A 145 12.42 5.86 9.47
C GLU A 145 11.63 6.98 10.14
N VAL A 146 12.32 8.07 10.49
CA VAL A 146 11.83 9.13 11.38
C VAL A 146 10.63 9.95 10.85
N ASN A 147 10.35 9.95 9.54
CA ASN A 147 9.20 10.66 8.95
C ASN A 147 7.93 9.80 8.82
N HIS A 148 7.99 8.49 9.11
CA HIS A 148 6.88 7.55 8.93
C HIS A 148 6.24 7.57 7.53
N CYS A 149 7.07 7.75 6.50
CA CYS A 149 6.65 8.12 5.15
C CYS A 149 7.01 7.09 4.08
N VAL A 150 7.72 6.04 4.48
CA VAL A 150 8.19 5.03 3.55
C VAL A 150 7.05 4.18 3.03
N ARG A 151 7.09 3.95 1.72
CA ARG A 151 6.16 3.07 1.00
C ARG A 151 6.55 1.61 1.21
N THR A 152 5.55 0.75 1.17
CA THR A 152 5.74 -0.71 1.15
C THR A 152 5.41 -1.23 -0.24
N THR A 153 6.26 -2.05 -0.85
CA THR A 153 6.06 -2.50 -2.24
C THR A 153 6.51 -3.95 -2.44
N ASN A 154 5.87 -4.67 -3.35
CA ASN A 154 6.35 -5.98 -3.85
C ASN A 154 6.99 -5.87 -5.25
N GLY A 155 7.31 -4.64 -5.70
CA GLY A 155 7.89 -4.34 -7.00
C GLY A 155 6.85 -4.21 -8.13
N THR A 156 5.61 -4.62 -7.88
CA THR A 156 4.48 -4.47 -8.81
C THR A 156 3.41 -3.55 -8.22
N ALA A 157 2.92 -3.86 -7.02
CA ALA A 157 2.02 -3.04 -6.23
C ALA A 157 2.80 -2.24 -5.17
N THR A 158 2.26 -1.08 -4.81
CA THR A 158 2.82 -0.19 -3.79
C THR A 158 1.73 0.26 -2.83
N SER A 159 2.06 0.44 -1.56
CA SER A 159 1.19 1.01 -0.54
C SER A 159 1.89 2.17 0.15
N ASN A 160 1.14 3.24 0.43
CA ASN A 160 1.59 4.38 1.21
C ASN A 160 1.48 4.14 2.74
N SER A 161 0.95 2.98 3.15
CA SER A 161 0.80 2.61 4.55
C SER A 161 2.14 2.26 5.20
N TYR A 162 2.36 2.83 6.38
CA TYR A 162 3.62 2.69 7.10
C TYR A 162 3.65 1.41 7.96
N ALA A 163 4.52 0.47 7.58
CA ALA A 163 4.67 -0.83 8.24
C ALA A 163 5.92 -0.95 9.14
N GLY A 164 6.77 0.09 9.18
CA GLY A 164 8.07 0.08 9.84
C GLY A 164 8.07 -0.49 11.27
N PRO A 165 7.19 -0.03 12.18
CA PRO A 165 7.30 -0.41 13.58
C PRO A 165 6.97 -1.89 13.80
N ALA A 166 6.03 -2.40 13.00
CA ALA A 166 5.67 -3.81 12.99
C ALA A 166 6.81 -4.67 12.42
N LEU A 167 7.48 -4.21 11.35
CA LEU A 167 8.65 -4.86 10.77
C LEU A 167 9.82 -4.91 11.74
N THR A 168 10.10 -3.79 12.42
CA THR A 168 11.13 -3.72 13.46
C THR A 168 10.84 -4.70 14.60
N THR A 169 9.59 -4.79 15.04
CA THR A 169 9.18 -5.74 16.09
C THR A 169 9.34 -7.18 15.61
N ALA A 170 8.90 -7.49 14.39
CA ALA A 170 9.01 -8.81 13.80
C ALA A 170 10.47 -9.24 13.64
N TYR A 171 11.35 -8.34 13.20
CA TYR A 171 12.78 -8.60 13.09
C TYR A 171 13.45 -8.79 14.46
N LYS A 172 13.21 -7.91 15.43
CA LYS A 172 13.90 -7.95 16.74
C LYS A 172 13.36 -9.05 17.65
N HIS A 173 12.05 -9.28 17.64
CA HIS A 173 11.35 -10.13 18.61
C HIS A 173 10.72 -11.38 17.98
N GLY A 174 10.68 -11.51 16.66
CA GLY A 174 10.13 -12.70 16.00
C GLY A 174 8.61 -12.76 16.07
N VAL A 175 7.98 -11.65 16.44
CA VAL A 175 6.53 -11.53 16.62
C VAL A 175 6.02 -10.48 15.65
N TRP A 176 5.09 -10.88 14.78
CA TRP A 176 4.39 -9.93 13.94
C TRP A 176 3.23 -9.32 14.73
N ARG A 177 3.30 -8.02 14.97
CA ARG A 177 2.25 -7.28 15.64
C ARG A 177 2.13 -5.89 15.01
N PRO A 178 1.09 -5.64 14.21
CA PRO A 178 0.75 -4.29 13.79
C PRO A 178 0.62 -3.41 15.02
N VAL A 179 1.18 -2.20 14.97
CA VAL A 179 1.05 -1.25 16.08
C VAL A 179 -0.30 -0.55 15.90
N PRO A 180 -1.30 -0.83 16.76
CA PRO A 180 -2.55 -0.09 16.69
C PRO A 180 -2.28 1.38 17.03
N PRO A 181 -3.03 2.31 16.45
CA PRO A 181 -2.94 3.71 16.83
C PRO A 181 -3.36 3.88 18.30
N ASP A 182 -2.68 4.78 19.02
CA ASP A 182 -3.03 5.12 20.42
C ASP A 182 -4.48 5.66 20.52
N ASP A 183 -4.93 6.34 19.48
CA ASP A 183 -6.31 6.79 19.32
C ASP A 183 -6.86 6.34 17.97
N PRO A 184 -7.92 5.51 17.91
CA PRO A 184 -8.54 5.11 16.65
C PRO A 184 -9.03 6.31 15.82
N CYS A 185 -9.37 7.44 16.46
CA CYS A 185 -9.75 8.67 15.77
C CYS A 185 -8.57 9.38 15.09
N ARG A 186 -7.33 8.91 15.29
CA ARG A 186 -6.11 9.46 14.71
C ARG A 186 -5.29 8.43 13.94
N GLY A 187 -5.78 7.19 13.87
CA GLY A 187 -5.06 6.10 13.26
C GLY A 187 -5.15 6.05 11.74
N PRO A 188 -4.16 5.41 11.08
CA PRO A 188 -4.22 5.14 9.65
C PRO A 188 -5.43 4.23 9.39
N GLY A 189 -6.29 4.65 8.46
CA GLY A 189 -7.53 3.94 8.13
C GLY A 189 -7.38 3.18 6.84
N ASP A 190 -6.29 2.43 6.74
CA ASP A 190 -5.71 1.96 5.50
C ASP A 190 -6.17 0.53 5.22
N ARG A 191 -7.15 0.39 4.33
CA ARG A 191 -7.79 -0.87 3.98
C ARG A 191 -7.81 -1.08 2.47
N ARG A 192 -7.43 -2.28 2.05
CA ARG A 192 -7.50 -2.72 0.64
C ARG A 192 -8.88 -2.45 0.03
N GLY A 193 -8.88 -1.89 -1.18
CA GLY A 193 -10.05 -1.49 -1.92
C GLY A 193 -10.42 -0.01 -1.75
N GLN A 194 -9.72 0.74 -0.88
CA GLN A 194 -9.93 2.18 -0.73
C GLN A 194 -9.51 3.00 -1.97
N ASP A 195 -8.72 2.41 -2.86
CA ASP A 195 -8.40 2.92 -4.19
C ASP A 195 -9.60 2.90 -5.15
N LYS A 196 -10.65 2.12 -4.84
CA LYS A 196 -11.83 1.93 -5.70
C LYS A 196 -13.13 2.41 -5.06
N LEU A 197 -13.21 2.40 -3.74
CA LEU A 197 -14.40 2.76 -2.97
C LEU A 197 -14.02 3.56 -1.73
N MET A 198 -14.80 4.56 -1.35
CA MET A 198 -14.59 5.31 -0.10
C MET A 198 -14.51 4.38 1.12
N VAL A 199 -15.41 3.38 1.19
CA VAL A 199 -15.52 2.40 2.27
C VAL A 199 -15.68 0.99 1.68
N PRO A 200 -14.59 0.20 1.53
CA PRO A 200 -14.64 -1.08 0.85
C PRO A 200 -15.25 -2.22 1.69
N GLY A 201 -16.01 -3.11 1.05
CA GLY A 201 -16.55 -4.32 1.67
C GLY A 201 -17.84 -4.08 2.48
N ARG A 202 -17.97 -4.73 3.64
CA ARG A 202 -19.18 -4.69 4.48
C ARG A 202 -18.84 -4.35 5.93
N PRO A 203 -18.83 -3.06 6.32
CA PRO A 203 -18.49 -2.70 7.68
C PRO A 203 -19.49 -3.24 8.69
N GLY A 204 -19.00 -3.56 9.89
CA GLY A 204 -19.77 -4.08 11.01
C GLY A 204 -20.16 -3.01 12.04
N ARG A 205 -19.42 -1.91 12.08
CA ARG A 205 -19.63 -0.78 13.01
C ARG A 205 -18.94 0.46 12.45
N VAL A 206 -19.40 1.64 12.84
CA VAL A 206 -18.71 2.90 12.56
C VAL A 206 -18.51 3.68 13.87
N THR A 207 -17.30 4.22 14.05
CA THR A 207 -17.02 5.21 15.08
C THR A 207 -16.97 6.58 14.40
N VAL A 208 -17.81 7.51 14.85
CA VAL A 208 -17.80 8.90 14.39
C VAL A 208 -17.00 9.69 15.40
N CYS A 209 -15.88 10.23 14.95
CA CYS A 209 -14.98 11.08 15.70
C CYS A 209 -15.18 12.52 15.25
N ARG A 210 -15.31 13.45 16.20
CA ARG A 210 -15.34 14.88 15.93
C ARG A 210 -14.10 15.51 16.52
N GLU A 211 -13.32 16.16 15.67
CA GLU A 211 -12.22 16.98 16.16
C GLU A 211 -12.79 18.27 16.75
N ALA A 212 -12.31 18.62 17.94
CA ALA A 212 -12.58 19.90 18.57
C ALA A 212 -11.24 20.46 19.01
N ALA A 213 -10.96 21.71 18.63
CA ALA A 213 -9.80 22.43 19.12
C ALA A 213 -9.80 22.35 20.66
N TYR A 214 -8.67 21.95 21.24
CA TYR A 214 -8.45 21.86 22.70
C TYR A 214 -9.07 20.66 23.44
N VAL A 215 -9.82 19.77 22.80
CA VAL A 215 -10.34 18.56 23.46
C VAL A 215 -9.44 17.36 23.16
N ARG A 216 -8.89 16.73 24.22
CA ARG A 216 -8.13 15.48 24.13
C ARG A 216 -8.61 14.49 25.20
N PRO A 217 -9.11 13.29 24.82
CA PRO A 217 -9.27 12.76 23.47
C PRO A 217 -10.45 13.39 22.69
N PRO A 218 -10.48 13.32 21.35
CA PRO A 218 -11.60 13.82 20.54
C PRO A 218 -12.93 13.17 20.95
N TYR A 219 -14.02 13.91 20.78
CA TYR A 219 -15.37 13.39 21.01
C TYR A 219 -15.64 12.25 20.04
N ARG A 220 -16.24 11.15 20.54
CA ARG A 220 -16.51 9.97 19.72
C ARG A 220 -17.81 9.28 20.10
N LYS A 221 -18.51 8.78 19.09
CA LYS A 221 -19.73 7.98 19.25
C LYS A 221 -19.68 6.76 18.34
N ARG A 222 -20.02 5.58 18.87
CA ARG A 222 -20.05 4.32 18.12
C ARG A 222 -21.48 4.01 17.68
N HIS A 223 -21.62 3.53 16.45
CA HIS A 223 -22.90 3.19 15.84
C HIS A 223 -22.86 1.80 15.22
N GLY A 224 -23.96 1.06 15.36
CA GLY A 224 -24.06 -0.33 14.93
C GLY A 224 -23.96 -0.56 13.42
N ARG A 225 -24.05 -1.84 13.06
CA ARG A 225 -23.91 -2.35 11.70
C ARG A 225 -24.78 -1.66 10.66
N ASP A 226 -26.03 -1.40 10.98
CA ASP A 226 -26.99 -0.88 10.00
C ASP A 226 -26.67 0.57 9.63
N VAL A 227 -26.27 1.38 10.62
CA VAL A 227 -25.74 2.74 10.41
C VAL A 227 -24.45 2.69 9.59
N ALA A 228 -23.50 1.83 9.97
CA ALA A 228 -22.23 1.70 9.27
C ALA A 228 -22.42 1.34 7.78
N ARG A 229 -23.32 0.40 7.48
CA ARG A 229 -23.61 -0.03 6.10
C ARG A 229 -24.42 0.99 5.32
N SER A 230 -25.31 1.73 5.97
CA SER A 230 -26.03 2.83 5.31
C SER A 230 -25.05 3.92 4.88
N LEU A 231 -24.21 4.37 5.81
CA LEU A 231 -23.25 5.43 5.56
C LEU A 231 -22.20 5.01 4.51
N ALA A 232 -21.71 3.78 4.56
CA ALA A 232 -20.80 3.24 3.55
C ALA A 232 -21.42 3.23 2.14
N ARG A 233 -22.71 2.88 2.00
CA ARG A 233 -23.40 2.93 0.70
C ARG A 233 -23.48 4.34 0.15
N THR A 234 -23.84 5.32 0.99
CA THR A 234 -23.94 6.72 0.59
C THR A 234 -22.58 7.31 0.22
N LEU A 235 -21.53 6.99 0.98
CA LEU A 235 -20.17 7.43 0.64
C LEU A 235 -19.66 6.80 -0.66
N ASN A 236 -19.99 5.53 -0.90
CA ASN A 236 -19.59 4.81 -2.12
C ASN A 236 -20.43 5.15 -3.36
N SER A 237 -21.53 5.90 -3.22
CA SER A 237 -22.31 6.39 -4.37
C SER A 237 -21.90 7.78 -4.85
N LEU A 238 -20.92 8.40 -4.19
CA LEU A 238 -20.38 9.69 -4.60
C LEU A 238 -19.51 9.53 -5.85
N ASP A 239 -19.46 10.58 -6.67
CA ASP A 239 -18.46 10.69 -7.72
C ASP A 239 -17.09 10.97 -7.08
N THR A 240 -16.18 10.00 -7.19
CA THR A 240 -14.85 10.08 -6.60
C THR A 240 -13.75 10.34 -7.63
N VAL A 241 -12.74 11.10 -7.23
CA VAL A 241 -11.49 11.28 -7.98
C VAL A 241 -10.31 10.82 -7.12
N THR A 242 -9.14 10.61 -7.74
CA THR A 242 -7.90 10.34 -7.00
C THR A 242 -7.61 11.47 -6.00
N SER A 243 -7.29 11.10 -4.76
CA SER A 243 -7.00 12.07 -3.70
C SER A 243 -5.72 12.84 -3.97
N GLN A 244 -5.78 14.16 -3.76
CA GLN A 244 -4.60 15.03 -3.71
C GLN A 244 -4.12 15.26 -2.27
N ASN A 245 -4.69 14.56 -1.28
CA ASN A 245 -4.42 14.71 0.16
C ASN A 245 -4.50 16.17 0.65
N SER A 246 -5.30 16.99 -0.04
CA SER A 246 -5.46 18.41 0.20
C SER A 246 -6.86 18.84 -0.22
N CYS A 247 -7.31 19.93 0.35
CA CYS A 247 -8.59 20.53 0.00
C CYS A 247 -8.48 22.05 0.11
N GLN A 248 -9.28 22.77 -0.66
CA GLN A 248 -9.32 24.23 -0.63
C GLN A 248 -10.36 24.71 0.39
N GLY A 249 -9.91 25.44 1.41
CA GLY A 249 -10.79 26.01 2.42
C GLY A 249 -11.73 27.06 1.84
N THR A 250 -12.98 27.09 2.33
CA THR A 250 -14.02 28.02 1.84
C THR A 250 -14.14 29.30 2.68
N GLY A 251 -13.24 29.54 3.63
CA GLY A 251 -13.12 30.81 4.37
C GLY A 251 -13.79 30.87 5.76
N ASP A 252 -14.55 29.85 6.17
CA ASP A 252 -15.17 29.80 7.50
C ASP A 252 -14.29 29.08 8.52
N ALA A 253 -13.91 29.81 9.58
CA ALA A 253 -12.89 29.43 10.56
C ALA A 253 -13.30 28.36 11.59
N GLU A 254 -14.58 27.97 11.65
CA GLU A 254 -14.99 26.82 12.48
C GLU A 254 -14.82 25.52 11.70
N GLU A 255 -13.58 25.02 11.64
CA GLU A 255 -13.28 23.73 11.02
C GLU A 255 -13.98 22.59 11.78
N ARG A 256 -15.08 22.09 11.21
CA ARG A 256 -15.77 20.88 11.68
C ARG A 256 -15.20 19.68 10.94
N SER A 257 -14.07 19.19 11.41
CA SER A 257 -13.47 17.93 10.97
C SER A 257 -14.16 16.75 11.64
N ILE A 258 -14.72 15.86 10.82
CA ILE A 258 -15.31 14.60 11.25
C ILE A 258 -14.49 13.47 10.63
N ARG A 259 -14.08 12.51 11.45
CA ARG A 259 -13.45 11.29 10.98
C ARG A 259 -14.36 10.10 11.26
N LEU A 260 -14.64 9.33 10.23
CA LEU A 260 -15.41 8.10 10.29
C LEU A 260 -14.44 6.92 10.28
N ILE A 261 -14.51 6.05 11.28
CA ILE A 261 -13.72 4.82 11.36
C ILE A 261 -14.65 3.62 11.22
N PHE A 262 -14.58 2.93 10.10
CA PHE A 262 -15.38 1.74 9.79
C PHE A 262 -14.63 0.48 10.24
N ASP A 263 -15.19 -0.22 11.21
CA ASP A 263 -14.64 -1.49 11.71
C ASP A 263 -15.19 -2.68 10.93
N TYR A 264 -14.36 -3.72 10.81
CA TYR A 264 -14.69 -4.98 10.16
C TYR A 264 -14.45 -6.15 11.11
N PRO A 265 -15.11 -7.31 10.90
CA PRO A 265 -14.78 -8.53 11.62
C PRO A 265 -13.32 -8.98 11.39
N GLU A 266 -12.78 -8.69 10.20
CA GLU A 266 -11.44 -9.07 9.77
C GLU A 266 -10.72 -7.93 9.05
N GLY A 267 -9.42 -7.85 9.29
CA GLY A 267 -8.51 -6.86 8.72
C GLY A 267 -8.59 -5.49 9.40
N PRO A 268 -7.86 -4.50 8.88
CA PRO A 268 -7.81 -3.14 9.43
C PRO A 268 -9.12 -2.39 9.17
N PRO A 269 -9.40 -1.34 9.97
CA PRO A 269 -10.50 -0.43 9.71
C PRO A 269 -10.24 0.38 8.42
N ALA A 270 -11.32 0.89 7.82
CA ALA A 270 -11.23 1.94 6.81
C ALA A 270 -11.55 3.29 7.46
N ALA A 271 -10.83 4.35 7.12
CA ALA A 271 -11.18 5.71 7.54
C ALA A 271 -11.64 6.59 6.38
N VAL A 272 -12.57 7.50 6.70
CA VAL A 272 -12.97 8.60 5.83
C VAL A 272 -12.95 9.87 6.66
N SER A 273 -12.24 10.88 6.18
CA SER A 273 -12.17 12.22 6.77
C SER A 273 -13.11 13.15 6.02
N ILE A 274 -13.78 14.02 6.75
CA ILE A 274 -14.76 14.97 6.22
C ILE A 274 -14.48 16.33 6.83
N THR A 275 -14.08 17.26 5.98
CA THR A 275 -13.82 18.65 6.34
C THR A 275 -14.93 19.51 5.73
N MET A 276 -15.90 19.91 6.56
CA MET A 276 -17.16 20.53 6.11
C MET A 276 -16.97 21.83 5.31
N ASN A 277 -15.89 22.57 5.55
CA ASN A 277 -15.60 23.88 4.94
C ASN A 277 -14.48 23.77 3.90
N CYS A 278 -14.40 22.64 3.20
CA CYS A 278 -13.34 22.36 2.23
C CYS A 278 -13.90 21.75 0.95
N VAL A 279 -13.18 21.94 -0.17
CA VAL A 279 -13.50 21.30 -1.45
C VAL A 279 -12.24 20.67 -2.05
N PRO A 280 -12.24 19.37 -2.39
CA PRO A 280 -13.25 18.36 -2.00
C PRO A 280 -13.26 18.16 -0.48
N ALA A 281 -14.44 17.88 0.08
CA ALA A 281 -14.65 17.81 1.52
C ALA A 281 -14.35 16.43 2.11
N ILE A 282 -14.50 15.37 1.31
CA ILE A 282 -14.45 13.98 1.76
C ILE A 282 -13.18 13.34 1.21
N ASP A 283 -12.41 12.65 2.06
CA ASP A 283 -11.14 12.03 1.70
C ASP A 283 -10.93 10.71 2.47
N ASN A 284 -10.59 9.62 1.79
CA ASN A 284 -10.23 8.35 2.44
C ASN A 284 -8.71 8.06 2.43
N GLY A 285 -7.90 9.01 1.96
CA GLY A 285 -6.46 8.94 1.75
C GLY A 285 -6.04 8.53 0.33
N LEU A 286 -6.97 8.00 -0.48
CA LEU A 286 -6.73 7.58 -1.87
C LEU A 286 -7.75 8.14 -2.86
N LEU A 287 -8.96 8.40 -2.40
CA LEU A 287 -10.08 8.97 -3.13
C LEU A 287 -10.61 10.20 -2.41
N GLN A 288 -11.05 11.17 -3.20
CA GLN A 288 -11.72 12.39 -2.74
C GLN A 288 -13.07 12.56 -3.41
N ALA A 289 -14.02 13.18 -2.69
CA ALA A 289 -15.34 13.52 -3.22
C ALA A 289 -15.87 14.84 -2.65
N ALA A 290 -16.79 15.46 -3.39
CA ALA A 290 -17.56 16.58 -2.88
C ALA A 290 -18.54 16.11 -1.79
N LEU A 291 -18.77 16.95 -0.77
CA LEU A 291 -19.83 16.74 0.20
C LEU A 291 -21.16 17.18 -0.41
N ASN A 292 -22.15 16.28 -0.39
CA ASN A 292 -23.53 16.57 -0.76
C ASN A 292 -24.45 16.54 0.48
N ASP A 293 -25.70 16.92 0.29
CA ASP A 293 -26.68 16.98 1.38
C ASP A 293 -27.01 15.58 1.95
N ASP A 294 -27.04 14.53 1.13
CA ASP A 294 -27.29 13.15 1.60
C ASP A 294 -26.27 12.70 2.66
N VAL A 295 -24.99 12.97 2.41
CA VAL A 295 -23.92 12.63 3.37
C VAL A 295 -24.01 13.54 4.60
N ARG A 296 -24.24 14.85 4.41
CA ARG A 296 -24.35 15.82 5.49
C ARG A 296 -25.48 15.47 6.46
N ASP A 297 -26.66 15.18 5.93
CA ASP A 297 -27.87 14.87 6.69
C ASP A 297 -27.76 13.54 7.43
N GLN A 298 -27.01 12.57 6.89
CA GLN A 298 -26.72 11.34 7.62
C GLN A 298 -25.71 11.53 8.73
N ILE A 299 -24.69 12.36 8.56
CA ILE A 299 -23.55 12.43 9.49
C ILE A 299 -23.80 13.35 10.67
N LEU A 300 -24.40 14.52 10.45
CA LEU A 300 -24.59 15.51 11.51
C LEU A 300 -25.37 14.96 12.73
N PRO A 301 -26.45 14.18 12.56
CA PRO A 301 -27.16 13.57 13.70
C PRO A 301 -26.35 12.47 14.43
N LEU A 302 -25.38 11.87 13.75
CA LEU A 302 -24.54 10.79 14.28
C LEU A 302 -23.31 11.32 15.02
N ALA A 303 -22.90 12.56 14.73
CA ALA A 303 -21.75 13.20 15.33
C ALA A 303 -21.97 13.41 16.84
N PRO A 304 -20.93 13.22 17.66
CA PRO A 304 -21.01 13.56 19.07
C PRO A 304 -21.09 15.09 19.25
N SER A 305 -21.96 15.52 20.16
CA SER A 305 -22.17 16.91 20.57
C SER A 305 -21.01 17.43 21.41
#